data_AF-A0A832THJ6-F1
#
_entry.id   AF-A0A832THJ6-F1
#
_cell.length_a   1.000
_cell.length_b   1.000
_cell.length_c   1.000
_cell.angle_alpha   90.00
_cell.angle_beta   90.00
_cell.angle_gamma   90.00
#
_symmetry.space_group_name_H-M   'P 1'
#
loop_
_entity.id
_entity.type
_entity.pdbx_description
1 polymer ?
#
loop_
_entity_poly.entity_id
_entity_poly.type
_entity_poly.pdbx_seq_one_letter_code
_entity_poly.pdbx_strand_id
1 'polypeptide(L)' 'MVVSHNLTEEQKKILERMQNRINYIIKAHKEYLDALAEFDRTGILKIHGKVLYVRKYKNGQENEDK' A
#
# COMPACT_ATOMS: atom_id res chain seq x y z
N MET A 1 -20.18 -17.34 -29.25
CA MET A 1 -18.75 -17.48 -29.57
C MET A 1 -18.02 -16.36 -28.83
N VAL A 2 -17.19 -16.66 -27.83
CA VAL A 2 -16.45 -15.63 -27.07
C VAL A 2 -15.30 -15.14 -27.94
N VAL A 3 -15.34 -13.88 -28.37
CA VAL A 3 -14.28 -13.28 -29.18
C VAL A 3 -13.11 -12.96 -28.26
N SER A 4 -12.06 -13.77 -28.29
CA SER A 4 -10.80 -13.48 -27.62
C SER A 4 -10.08 -12.36 -28.37
N HIS A 5 -10.09 -11.15 -27.82
CA HIS A 5 -9.29 -10.04 -28.32
C HIS A 5 -7.86 -10.23 -27.83
N ASN A 6 -7.02 -10.88 -28.63
CA ASN A 6 -5.60 -11.02 -28.31
C ASN A 6 -4.94 -9.64 -28.31
N LEU A 7 -4.08 -9.37 -27.33
CA LEU A 7 -3.30 -8.14 -27.28
C LEU A 7 -2.33 -8.09 -28.45
N THR A 8 -2.25 -6.93 -29.11
CA THR A 8 -1.21 -6.67 -30.12
C THR A 8 0.18 -6.61 -29.46
N GLU A 9 1.24 -6.80 -30.24
CA GLU A 9 2.62 -6.71 -29.74
C GLU A 9 2.93 -5.32 -29.14
N GLU A 10 2.31 -4.27 -29.67
CA GLU A 10 2.43 -2.92 -29.11
C GLU A 10 1.76 -2.82 -27.73
N GLN A 11 0.55 -3.36 -27.58
CA GLN A 11 -0.15 -3.39 -26.31
C GLN A 11 0.62 -4.19 -25.26
N LYS A 12 1.25 -5.31 -25.65
CA LYS A 12 2.12 -6.09 -24.76
C LYS A 12 3.32 -5.27 -24.27
N LYS A 13 3.99 -4.54 -25.17
CA LYS A 13 5.11 -3.64 -24.79
C LYS A 13 4.69 -2.52 -23.85
N ILE A 14 3.50 -1.95 -24.05
CA ILE A 14 2.93 -0.93 -23.14
C ILE A 14 2.71 -1.55 -21.76
N LEU A 15 2.11 -2.73 -21.70
CA LEU A 15 1.82 -3.45 -20.46
C LEU A 15 3.11 -3.79 -19.70
N GLU A 16 4.14 -4.25 -20.40
CA GLU A 16 5.45 -4.53 -19.82
C GLU A 16 6.10 -3.28 -19.22
N ARG A 17 6.06 -2.14 -19.93
CA ARG A 17 6.54 -0.86 -19.41
C ARG A 17 5.78 -0.40 -18.17
N MET A 18 4.46 -0.57 -18.16
CA MET A 18 3.62 -0.26 -16.99
C MET A 18 4.00 -1.14 -15.80
N GLN A 19 4.16 -2.45 -16.02
CA GLN A 19 4.55 -3.38 -14.97
C GLN A 19 5.93 -3.02 -14.39
N ASN A 20 6.89 -2.67 -15.23
CA ASN A 20 8.22 -2.25 -14.78
C ASN A 20 8.17 -0.98 -13.94
N ARG A 21 7.33 -0.01 -14.30
CA ARG A 21 7.12 1.21 -13.50
C ARG A 21 6.50 0.90 -12.15
N ILE A 22 5.49 0.03 -12.10
CA ILE A 22 4.84 -0.39 -10.85
C ILE A 22 5.85 -1.12 -9.96
N ASN A 23 6.60 -2.07 -10.52
CA ASN A 23 7.63 -2.81 -9.80
C ASN A 23 8.69 -1.88 -9.19
N TYR A 24 9.12 -0.87 -9.95
CA TYR A 24 10.05 0.14 -9.46
C TYR A 24 9.48 0.93 -8.28
N ILE A 25 8.24 1.43 -8.38
CA ILE A 25 7.57 2.20 -7.32
C ILE A 25 7.43 1.35 -6.05
N ILE A 26 6.94 0.11 -6.19
CA ILE A 26 6.79 -0.82 -5.06
C ILE A 26 8.14 -1.07 -4.40
N LYS A 27 9.20 -1.30 -5.19
CA LYS A 27 10.55 -1.53 -4.64
C LYS A 27 11.10 -0.28 -3.94
N ALA A 28 10.95 0.90 -4.54
CA ALA A 28 11.46 2.16 -4.01
C ALA A 28 10.77 2.56 -2.69
N HIS A 29 9.49 2.24 -2.55
CA HIS A 29 8.69 2.59 -1.38
C HIS A 29 8.32 1.39 -0.50
N LYS A 30 9.01 0.26 -0.67
CA LYS A 30 8.68 -1.00 0.02
C LYS A 30 8.60 -0.81 1.53
N GLU A 31 9.55 -0.13 2.13
CA GLU A 31 9.57 0.13 3.58
C GLU A 31 8.32 0.90 4.04
N TYR A 32 7.89 1.91 3.29
CA TYR A 32 6.68 2.67 3.62
C TYR A 32 5.42 1.81 3.50
N LEU A 33 5.34 0.97 2.46
CA LEU A 33 4.23 0.05 2.27
C LEU A 33 4.17 -1.02 3.38
N ASP A 34 5.33 -1.58 3.74
CA ASP A 34 5.45 -2.54 4.83
C ASP A 34 5.09 -1.90 6.18
N ALA A 35 5.53 -0.66 6.42
CA ALA A 35 5.19 0.11 7.62
C ALA A 35 3.69 0.41 7.74
N LEU A 36 3.02 0.72 6.63
CA LEU A 36 1.57 0.90 6.60
C LEU A 36 0.83 -0.41 6.90
N ALA A 37 1.28 -1.51 6.32
CA ALA A 37 0.70 -2.83 6.59
C ALA A 37 0.92 -3.28 8.06
N GLU A 38 2.08 -2.96 8.65
CA GLU A 38 2.35 -3.19 10.06
C GLU A 38 1.46 -2.30 10.95
N PHE A 39 1.28 -1.03 10.59
CA PHE A 39 0.40 -0.11 11.29
C PHE A 39 -1.05 -0.58 11.30
N ASP A 40 -1.57 -1.10 10.19
CA ASP A 40 -2.95 -1.61 10.14
C ASP A 40 -3.16 -2.79 11.10
N ARG A 41 -2.12 -3.61 11.33
CA ARG A 41 -2.16 -4.76 12.25
C ARG A 41 -1.93 -4.39 13.71
N THR A 42 -0.98 -3.50 13.96
CA THR A 42 -0.46 -3.23 15.31
C THR A 42 -0.90 -1.90 15.90
N GLY A 43 -1.37 -0.98 15.05
CA GLY A 43 -1.60 0.41 15.38
C GLY A 43 -0.31 1.23 15.53
N ILE A 44 0.87 0.70 15.23
CA ILE A 44 2.16 1.41 15.36
C ILE A 44 2.75 1.68 13.98
N LEU A 45 2.95 2.96 13.64
CA LEU A 45 3.60 3.38 12.41
C LEU A 45 5.07 3.62 12.69
N LYS A 46 5.93 2.82 12.04
CA LYS A 46 7.38 2.87 12.21
C LYS A 46 8.07 2.95 10.86
N ILE A 47 8.93 3.95 10.67
CA ILE A 47 9.72 4.15 9.44
C ILE A 47 11.17 4.40 9.85
N HIS A 48 12.14 3.76 9.18
CA HIS A 48 13.56 3.85 9.48
C HIS A 48 13.91 3.58 10.96
N GLY A 49 13.23 2.61 11.56
CA GLY A 49 13.43 2.29 12.98
C GLY A 49 12.77 3.24 13.97
N LYS A 50 12.18 4.36 13.51
CA LYS A 50 11.57 5.39 14.36
C LYS A 50 10.06 5.25 14.40
N VAL A 51 9.49 5.23 15.59
CA VAL A 51 8.03 5.28 15.78
C VAL A 51 7.56 6.70 15.51
N LEU A 52 6.65 6.85 14.54
CA LEU A 52 6.08 8.14 14.16
C LEU A 52 4.68 8.34 14.73
N TYR A 53 3.91 7.25 14.85
CA TYR A 53 2.53 7.33 15.32
C TYR A 53 2.11 6.02 16.00
N VAL A 54 1.29 6.15 17.04
CA VAL A 54 0.65 5.03 17.72
C VAL A 54 -0.85 5.32 17.82
N ARG A 55 -1.66 4.46 17.21
CA ARG A 55 -3.12 4.52 17.24
C ARG A 55 -3.58 4.34 18.68
N LYS A 56 -4.25 5.36 19.22
CA LYS A 56 -4.96 5.25 20.49
C LYS A 56 -6.29 4.55 20.23
N TYR A 57 -6.43 3.34 20.76
CA TYR A 57 -7.74 2.71 20.87
C TYR A 57 -8.45 3.34 22.06
N LYS A 58 -9.43 4.22 21.80
CA LYS A 58 -10.39 4.61 22.84
C LYS A 58 -11.27 3.39 23.10
N ASN A 59 -10.88 2.55 24.07
CA ASN A 59 -11.79 1.56 24.60
C ASN A 59 -12.93 2.32 25.28
N GLY A 60 -14.10 2.38 24.62
CA GLY A 60 -15.42 2.70 25.16
C GLY A 60 -15.49 3.50 26.45
N GLN A 61 -15.03 4.76 26.43
CA GLN A 61 -15.53 5.77 27.35
C GLN A 61 -15.91 6.99 26.52
N GLU A 62 -17.22 7.07 26.25
CA GLU A 62 -17.95 8.31 26.48
C GLU A 62 -17.44 8.89 27.80
N ASN A 63 -16.62 9.93 27.70
CA ASN A 63 -16.63 10.94 28.74
C ASN A 63 -16.91 12.22 27.98
N GLU A 64 -18.14 12.69 28.20
CA GLU A 64 -18.55 14.07 28.07
C GLU A 64 -17.43 14.96 28.61
N ASP A 65 -16.79 15.74 27.74
CA ASP A 65 -16.14 16.97 28.19
C ASP A 65 -17.07 18.11 27.81
N LYS A 66 -17.60 18.71 28.88
CA LYS A 66 -18.44 19.91 28.95
C LYS A 66 -17.83 21.11 28.25
#